data_AF-Q65AP3-F1
#
_entry.id   AF-Q65AP3-F1
#
_cell.length_a   1.000
_cell.length_b   1.000
_cell.length_c   1.000
_cell.angle_alpha   90.00
_cell.angle_beta   90.00
_cell.angle_gamma   90.00
#
_symmetry.space_group_name_H-M   'P 1'
#
loop_
_entity.id
_entity.type
_entity.pdbx_description
1 polymer ?
#
loop_
_entity_poly.entity_id
_entity_poly.type
_entity_poly.pdbx_seq_one_letter_code
_entity_poly.pdbx_strand_id
1 'polypeptide(L)'
;MIDMTDIIIKRYRPEEFPRHLDFLERMTVTKGTVEDWHALKSLHYKTDGKPFAPTYYRCELDDRLVGVVVMAYPKLLLAPRHRMFPKLKPTTNTTVANQYWGRYVNNNFAVISRSVVDTQYRGVGVSYRMINLVSRMHDRPIIEIQSSMSKYNPFAMKAGFQFIRPERPKSYESALRVFQRHFRSDPGDNEAIVKELFAMSESRRRRALRDLVADYHRTVPWPKPGVIVARRFRTLPTAWWTRPAL
;
A
#
# COMPACT_ATOMS: atom_id res chain seq x y z
N MET A 1 15.01 -48.81 6.28
CA MET A 1 15.11 -48.05 7.54
C MET A 1 15.31 -46.60 7.16
N ILE A 2 14.30 -45.75 7.40
CA ILE A 2 14.41 -44.30 7.23
C ILE A 2 14.71 -43.78 8.63
N ASP A 3 15.86 -43.15 8.77
CA ASP A 3 16.33 -42.48 9.98
C ASP A 3 15.37 -41.32 10.29
N MET A 4 14.54 -41.48 11.33
CA MET A 4 13.70 -40.41 11.84
C MET A 4 14.59 -39.50 12.67
N THR A 5 15.20 -38.51 12.02
CA THR A 5 15.89 -37.43 12.71
C THR A 5 14.88 -36.74 13.62
N ASP A 6 15.08 -36.81 14.93
CA ASP A 6 14.20 -36.22 15.94
C ASP A 6 14.03 -34.71 15.70
N ILE A 7 12.85 -34.30 15.20
CA ILE A 7 12.51 -32.88 15.06
C ILE A 7 12.10 -32.35 16.43
N ILE A 8 12.99 -31.61 17.08
CA ILE A 8 12.68 -30.91 18.34
C ILE A 8 11.94 -29.61 18.02
N ILE A 9 10.63 -29.60 18.26
CA ILE A 9 9.81 -28.37 18.17
C ILE A 9 9.79 -27.68 19.54
N LYS A 10 10.59 -26.60 19.68
CA LYS A 10 10.59 -25.76 20.89
C LYS A 10 9.67 -24.55 20.71
N ARG A 11 8.64 -24.43 21.56
CA ARG A 11 7.79 -23.24 21.64
C ARG A 11 8.36 -22.29 22.69
N TYR A 12 8.83 -21.15 22.25
CA TYR A 12 9.30 -20.07 23.12
C TYR A 12 8.13 -19.21 23.59
N ARG A 13 8.20 -18.69 24.82
CA ARG A 13 7.18 -17.78 25.34
C ARG A 13 7.43 -16.36 24.81
N PRO A 14 6.39 -15.60 24.41
CA PRO A 14 6.57 -14.24 23.89
C PRO A 14 7.37 -13.31 24.81
N GLU A 15 7.20 -13.45 26.13
CA GLU A 15 7.92 -12.72 27.16
C GLU A 15 9.44 -12.99 27.22
N GLU A 16 9.90 -14.10 26.63
CA GLU A 16 11.33 -14.45 26.53
C GLU A 16 12.03 -13.73 25.38
N PHE A 17 11.27 -13.11 24.46
CA PHE A 17 11.85 -12.35 23.35
C PHE A 17 11.90 -10.86 23.66
N PRO A 18 12.98 -10.18 23.26
CA PRO A 18 13.05 -8.74 23.40
C PRO A 18 11.92 -8.09 22.60
N ARG A 19 11.20 -7.16 23.23
CA ARG A 19 10.05 -6.44 22.63
C ARG A 19 10.47 -5.56 21.46
N HIS A 20 11.75 -5.22 21.39
CA HIS A 20 12.37 -4.41 20.35
C HIS A 20 13.64 -5.09 19.86
N LEU A 21 13.93 -4.92 18.57
CA LEU A 21 15.16 -5.42 18.00
C LEU A 21 16.21 -4.31 18.11
N ASP A 22 17.29 -4.56 18.83
CA ASP A 22 18.31 -3.56 19.18
C ASP A 22 18.88 -2.82 17.97
N PHE A 23 19.02 -3.51 16.83
CA PHE A 23 19.54 -2.89 15.62
C PHE A 23 18.61 -1.82 15.03
N LEU A 24 17.31 -1.81 15.35
CA LEU A 24 16.38 -0.80 14.86
C LEU A 24 16.69 0.60 15.43
N GLU A 25 17.38 0.69 16.56
CA GLU A 25 17.83 1.95 17.17
C GLU A 25 19.01 2.57 16.43
N ARG A 26 19.80 1.73 15.76
CA ARG A 26 20.97 2.13 14.95
C ARG A 26 20.60 2.53 13.52
N MET A 27 19.34 2.29 13.13
CA MET A 27 18.85 2.70 11.82
C MET A 27 18.64 4.20 11.73
N THR A 28 19.23 4.83 10.73
CA THR A 28 19.09 6.26 10.45
C THR A 28 18.22 6.48 9.21
N VAL A 29 17.48 7.60 9.19
CA VAL A 29 16.67 8.01 8.04
C VAL A 29 17.11 9.41 7.63
N THR A 30 17.50 9.57 6.38
CA THR A 30 18.04 10.82 5.82
C THR A 30 17.45 11.10 4.45
N LYS A 31 17.69 12.31 3.92
CA LYS A 31 17.38 12.59 2.50
C LYS A 31 18.28 11.72 1.63
N GLY A 32 17.67 11.08 0.65
CA GLY A 32 18.35 10.24 -0.33
C GLY A 32 18.33 10.85 -1.73
N THR A 33 18.72 10.04 -2.70
CA THR A 33 18.78 10.37 -4.12
C THR A 33 18.04 9.32 -4.96
N VAL A 34 18.04 9.52 -6.27
CA VAL A 34 17.40 8.57 -7.20
C VAL A 34 18.18 7.24 -7.27
N GLU A 35 19.47 7.27 -6.98
CA GLU A 35 20.37 6.11 -6.94
C GLU A 35 19.95 5.14 -5.82
N ASP A 36 19.57 5.65 -4.65
CA ASP A 36 19.03 4.82 -3.56
C ASP A 36 17.78 4.05 -4.03
N TRP A 37 16.87 4.74 -4.74
CA TRP A 37 15.71 4.09 -5.34
C TRP A 37 16.12 3.04 -6.36
N HIS A 38 17.10 3.32 -7.21
CA HIS A 38 17.59 2.38 -8.21
C HIS A 38 18.24 1.14 -7.60
N ALA A 39 18.88 1.25 -6.44
CA ALA A 39 19.46 0.13 -5.73
C ALA A 39 18.40 -0.89 -5.26
N LEU A 40 17.20 -0.42 -4.87
CA LEU A 40 16.13 -1.29 -4.33
C LEU A 40 14.91 -1.46 -5.25
N LYS A 41 14.82 -0.77 -6.40
CA LYS A 41 13.62 -0.77 -7.26
C LYS A 41 13.18 -2.16 -7.74
N SER A 42 14.13 -3.08 -7.92
CA SER A 42 13.87 -4.46 -8.35
C SER A 42 13.01 -5.23 -7.36
N LEU A 43 13.01 -4.82 -6.09
CA LEU A 43 12.21 -5.41 -5.02
C LEU A 43 10.78 -4.86 -4.95
N HIS A 44 10.40 -3.91 -5.82
CA HIS A 44 9.09 -3.29 -5.87
C HIS A 44 8.27 -3.81 -7.05
N TYR A 45 7.04 -4.26 -6.79
CA TYR A 45 6.15 -4.87 -7.80
C TYR A 45 5.58 -3.88 -8.84
N LYS A 46 5.76 -2.56 -8.65
CA LYS A 46 5.39 -1.53 -9.63
C LYS A 46 6.65 -0.89 -10.21
N THR A 47 6.96 -1.24 -11.44
CA THR A 47 7.92 -0.66 -12.39
C THR A 47 7.13 -0.37 -13.69
N ASP A 48 7.31 0.69 -14.47
CA ASP A 48 8.28 1.77 -14.57
C ASP A 48 7.55 3.12 -14.73
N GLY A 49 8.23 4.24 -14.43
CA GLY A 49 7.70 5.60 -14.57
C GLY A 49 8.08 6.49 -13.39
N LYS A 50 8.73 7.61 -13.63
CA LYS A 50 9.16 8.52 -12.54
C LYS A 50 7.92 9.23 -11.97
N PRO A 51 7.64 9.15 -10.66
CA PRO A 51 6.56 9.93 -10.09
C PRO A 51 6.87 11.43 -10.24
N PHE A 52 5.84 12.27 -10.32
CA PHE A 52 6.04 13.71 -10.57
C PHE A 52 6.74 14.38 -9.38
N ALA A 53 7.86 15.07 -9.66
CA ALA A 53 8.71 15.77 -8.69
C ALA A 53 9.02 14.91 -7.43
N PRO A 54 9.82 13.85 -7.57
CA PRO A 54 10.11 12.94 -6.47
C PRO A 54 11.05 13.55 -5.43
N THR A 55 10.81 13.27 -4.17
CA THR A 55 11.77 13.45 -3.07
C THR A 55 12.10 12.08 -2.49
N TYR A 56 13.40 11.77 -2.40
CA TYR A 56 13.89 10.48 -1.95
C TYR A 56 14.33 10.55 -0.49
N TYR A 57 14.05 9.49 0.24
CA TYR A 57 14.52 9.27 1.59
C TYR A 57 15.07 7.87 1.68
N ARG A 58 16.22 7.73 2.34
CA ARG A 58 16.88 6.45 2.54
C ARG A 58 16.92 6.10 4.02
N CYS A 59 16.95 4.81 4.29
CA CYS A 59 17.17 4.25 5.61
C CYS A 59 18.41 3.37 5.57
N GLU A 60 19.35 3.66 6.46
CA GLU A 60 20.64 2.95 6.54
C GLU A 60 20.78 2.28 7.91
N LEU A 61 21.42 1.11 7.92
CA LEU A 61 21.91 0.44 9.13
C LEU A 61 23.39 0.22 8.93
N ASP A 62 24.24 0.84 9.75
CA ASP A 62 25.71 0.70 9.66
C ASP A 62 26.21 0.90 8.20
N ASP A 63 25.84 2.02 7.58
CA ASP A 63 26.15 2.40 6.18
C ASP A 63 25.58 1.48 5.09
N ARG A 64 24.81 0.46 5.46
CA ARG A 64 24.08 -0.38 4.50
C ARG A 64 22.70 0.20 4.22
N LEU A 65 22.36 0.39 2.95
CA LEU A 65 21.01 0.76 2.52
C LEU A 65 20.02 -0.38 2.83
N VAL A 66 19.04 -0.10 3.70
CA VAL A 66 18.01 -1.05 4.13
C VAL A 66 16.65 -0.75 3.50
N GLY A 67 16.34 0.53 3.27
CA GLY A 67 15.04 0.92 2.75
C GLY A 67 15.02 2.27 2.06
N VAL A 68 14.03 2.45 1.19
CA VAL A 68 13.81 3.70 0.45
C VAL A 68 12.33 4.05 0.47
N VAL A 69 12.03 5.33 0.70
CA VAL A 69 10.70 5.91 0.54
C VAL A 69 10.78 7.04 -0.48
N VAL A 70 9.90 7.00 -1.47
CA VAL A 70 9.78 8.03 -2.50
C VAL A 70 8.49 8.81 -2.29
N MET A 71 8.64 10.06 -1.89
CA MET A 71 7.56 11.04 -1.84
C MET A 71 7.39 11.67 -3.21
N ALA A 72 6.17 12.06 -3.55
CA ALA A 72 5.86 12.71 -4.81
C ALA A 72 4.70 13.69 -4.63
N TYR A 73 4.47 14.47 -5.68
CA TYR A 73 3.27 15.29 -5.75
C TYR A 73 2.01 14.43 -5.80
N PRO A 74 0.95 14.85 -5.10
CA PRO A 74 -0.32 14.12 -5.07
C PRO A 74 -0.98 14.17 -6.45
N LYS A 75 -1.84 13.18 -6.72
CA LYS A 75 -2.80 13.32 -7.83
C LYS A 75 -3.69 14.51 -7.52
N LEU A 76 -3.99 15.34 -8.51
CA LEU A 76 -4.96 16.41 -8.33
C LEU A 76 -6.29 15.81 -7.87
N LEU A 77 -6.98 15.04 -8.71
CA LEU A 77 -8.24 14.41 -8.34
C LEU A 77 -8.04 13.05 -7.66
N LEU A 78 -8.54 12.94 -6.43
CA LEU A 78 -8.48 11.70 -5.66
C LEU A 78 -9.75 11.50 -4.82
N ALA A 79 -10.62 10.58 -5.24
CA ALA A 79 -11.90 10.35 -4.56
C ALA A 79 -11.76 10.03 -3.07
N PRO A 80 -10.79 9.20 -2.62
CA PRO A 80 -10.59 8.99 -1.18
C PRO A 80 -10.19 10.23 -0.39
N ARG A 81 -9.45 11.18 -0.98
CA ARG A 81 -9.13 12.46 -0.32
C ARG A 81 -10.40 13.24 -0.05
N HIS A 82 -11.31 13.32 -1.02
CA HIS A 82 -12.56 14.04 -0.86
C HIS A 82 -13.49 13.40 0.18
N ARG A 83 -13.37 12.09 0.43
CA ARG A 83 -14.09 11.45 1.53
C ARG A 83 -13.48 11.75 2.89
N MET A 84 -12.15 11.76 2.97
CA MET A 84 -11.43 12.13 4.19
C MET A 84 -11.59 13.62 4.53
N PHE A 85 -11.67 14.47 3.50
CA PHE A 85 -11.83 15.91 3.60
C PHE A 85 -12.99 16.39 2.71
N PRO A 86 -14.26 16.22 3.13
CA PRO A 86 -15.42 16.60 2.33
C PRO A 86 -15.42 18.07 1.88
N LYS A 87 -14.91 18.96 2.73
CA LYS A 87 -14.78 20.39 2.46
C LYS A 87 -13.73 20.73 1.39
N LEU A 88 -12.85 19.79 1.03
CA LEU A 88 -11.83 19.97 -0.02
C LEU A 88 -12.27 19.46 -1.39
N LYS A 89 -13.46 18.87 -1.49
CA LYS A 89 -13.99 18.40 -2.77
C LYS A 89 -14.31 19.61 -3.65
N PRO A 90 -13.78 19.71 -4.89
CA PRO A 90 -14.17 20.76 -5.83
C PRO A 90 -15.67 20.76 -6.06
N THR A 91 -16.32 21.91 -5.86
CA THR A 91 -17.77 22.12 -6.03
C THR A 91 -18.13 22.75 -7.37
N THR A 92 -17.16 23.37 -8.04
CA THR A 92 -17.36 24.15 -9.26
C THR A 92 -16.27 23.79 -10.27
N ASN A 93 -16.62 23.72 -11.55
CA ASN A 93 -15.69 23.36 -12.63
C ASN A 93 -15.32 24.57 -13.49
N THR A 94 -14.80 25.63 -12.88
CA THR A 94 -14.24 26.79 -13.60
C THR A 94 -12.72 26.73 -13.59
N THR A 95 -12.07 27.33 -14.60
CA THR A 95 -10.61 27.38 -14.71
C THR A 95 -9.96 27.97 -13.46
N VAL A 96 -10.51 29.08 -12.95
CA VAL A 96 -9.99 29.76 -11.75
C VAL A 96 -10.09 28.86 -10.50
N ALA A 97 -11.23 28.21 -10.28
CA ALA A 97 -11.42 27.32 -9.14
C ALA A 97 -10.48 26.11 -9.21
N ASN A 98 -10.31 25.52 -10.41
CA ASN A 98 -9.42 24.39 -10.64
C ASN A 98 -7.94 24.74 -10.40
N GLN A 99 -7.50 25.94 -10.82
CA GLN A 99 -6.13 26.42 -10.57
C GLN A 99 -5.88 26.68 -9.09
N TYR A 100 -6.80 27.36 -8.40
CA TYR A 100 -6.70 27.60 -6.96
C TYR A 100 -6.60 26.29 -6.18
N TRP A 101 -7.49 25.35 -6.50
CA TRP A 101 -7.51 24.06 -5.84
C TRP A 101 -6.26 23.22 -6.15
N GLY A 102 -5.78 23.22 -7.39
CA GLY A 102 -4.54 22.55 -7.76
C GLY A 102 -3.34 23.10 -6.97
N ARG A 103 -3.26 24.42 -6.82
CA ARG A 103 -2.23 25.07 -5.99
C ARG A 103 -2.36 24.71 -4.52
N TYR A 104 -3.58 24.69 -3.98
CA TYR A 104 -3.82 24.27 -2.60
C TYR A 104 -3.38 22.83 -2.34
N VAL A 105 -3.77 21.90 -3.21
CA VAL A 105 -3.39 20.48 -3.11
C VAL A 105 -1.87 20.33 -3.19
N ASN A 106 -1.22 20.93 -4.18
CA ASN A 106 0.22 20.87 -4.35
C ASN A 106 1.00 21.49 -3.18
N ASN A 107 0.44 22.51 -2.52
CA ASN A 107 1.10 23.17 -1.40
C ASN A 107 0.96 22.41 -0.07
N ASN A 108 -0.11 21.64 0.10
CA ASN A 108 -0.47 21.03 1.38
C ASN A 108 -0.32 19.51 1.42
N PHE A 109 -0.30 18.84 0.28
CA PHE A 109 -0.31 17.39 0.19
C PHE A 109 0.95 16.88 -0.48
N ALA A 110 1.44 15.73 0.00
CA ALA A 110 2.37 14.86 -0.72
C ALA A 110 1.88 13.42 -0.63
N VAL A 111 2.38 12.57 -1.51
CA VAL A 111 2.05 11.14 -1.52
C VAL A 111 3.31 10.30 -1.38
N ILE A 112 3.27 9.28 -0.51
CA ILE A 112 4.19 8.16 -0.55
C ILE A 112 3.86 7.36 -1.79
N SER A 113 4.62 7.62 -2.86
CA SER A 113 4.44 6.98 -4.14
C SER A 113 5.00 5.56 -4.13
N ARG A 114 6.10 5.34 -3.38
CA ARG A 114 6.83 4.09 -3.30
C ARG A 114 7.46 3.95 -1.92
N SER A 115 7.48 2.73 -1.42
CA SER A 115 8.25 2.36 -0.24
C SER A 115 8.76 0.93 -0.44
N VAL A 116 10.05 0.74 -0.27
CA VAL A 116 10.72 -0.55 -0.40
C VAL A 116 11.63 -0.74 0.79
N VAL A 117 11.63 -1.97 1.31
CA VAL A 117 12.60 -2.44 2.29
C VAL A 117 13.21 -3.71 1.73
N ASP A 118 14.52 -3.84 1.90
CA ASP A 118 15.30 -5.05 1.61
C ASP A 118 14.60 -6.26 2.25
N THR A 119 14.54 -7.36 1.50
CA THR A 119 13.83 -8.57 1.90
C THR A 119 14.29 -9.12 3.25
N GLN A 120 15.57 -8.96 3.59
CA GLN A 120 16.14 -9.40 4.87
C GLN A 120 15.55 -8.66 6.08
N TYR A 121 15.02 -7.45 5.87
CA TYR A 121 14.46 -6.58 6.91
C TYR A 121 12.94 -6.43 6.80
N ARG A 122 12.27 -7.31 6.05
CA ARG A 122 10.81 -7.37 6.04
C ARG A 122 10.31 -8.08 7.29
N GLY A 123 9.15 -7.67 7.79
CA GLY A 123 8.53 -8.27 8.99
C GLY A 123 9.03 -7.72 10.33
N VAL A 124 10.24 -7.13 10.38
CA VAL A 124 10.81 -6.59 11.63
C VAL A 124 10.38 -5.16 11.96
N GLY A 125 9.50 -4.55 11.16
CA GLY A 125 8.91 -3.24 11.45
C GLY A 125 9.60 -2.01 10.82
N VAL A 126 10.66 -2.19 10.02
CA VAL A 126 11.37 -1.07 9.36
C VAL A 126 10.42 -0.17 8.58
N SER A 127 9.51 -0.74 7.79
CA SER A 127 8.66 0.04 6.88
C SER A 127 7.78 1.07 7.60
N TYR A 128 7.11 0.70 8.70
CA TYR A 128 6.22 1.64 9.38
C TYR A 128 7.02 2.74 10.10
N ARG A 129 8.17 2.38 10.69
CA ARG A 129 9.06 3.33 11.37
C ARG A 129 9.63 4.34 10.38
N MET A 130 10.16 3.85 9.26
CA MET A 130 10.69 4.68 8.18
C MET A 130 9.61 5.61 7.62
N ILE A 131 8.43 5.08 7.29
CA ILE A 131 7.31 5.89 6.77
C ILE A 131 6.89 6.98 7.76
N ASN A 132 6.85 6.68 9.06
CA ASN A 132 6.53 7.66 10.08
C ASN A 132 7.55 8.81 10.13
N LEU A 133 8.85 8.49 10.14
CA LEU A 133 9.93 9.47 10.16
C LEU A 133 9.92 10.32 8.89
N VAL A 134 9.86 9.69 7.72
CA VAL A 134 9.82 10.40 6.43
C VAL A 134 8.61 11.33 6.35
N SER A 135 7.44 10.89 6.84
CA SER A 135 6.24 11.72 6.87
C SER A 135 6.37 12.97 7.76
N ARG A 136 7.23 12.90 8.79
CA ARG A 136 7.53 14.04 9.69
C ARG A 136 8.63 14.96 9.13
N MET A 137 9.58 14.39 8.38
CA MET A 137 10.68 15.11 7.75
C MET A 137 10.27 15.86 6.48
N HIS A 138 9.15 15.46 5.85
CA HIS A 138 8.68 16.08 4.62
C HIS A 138 8.05 17.45 4.87
N ASP A 139 8.18 18.34 3.89
CA ASP A 139 7.75 19.75 3.98
C ASP A 139 6.23 19.95 3.87
N ARG A 140 5.49 18.89 3.49
CA ARG A 140 4.03 18.95 3.36
C ARG A 140 3.30 18.55 4.65
N PRO A 141 2.25 19.28 5.04
CA PRO A 141 1.49 18.99 6.26
C PRO A 141 0.56 17.78 6.16
N ILE A 142 0.23 17.28 4.96
CA ILE A 142 -0.68 16.14 4.80
C ILE A 142 -0.01 15.12 3.88
N ILE A 143 0.14 13.89 4.37
CA ILE A 143 0.80 12.81 3.63
C ILE A 143 -0.22 11.75 3.27
N GLU A 144 -0.32 11.44 1.98
CA GLU A 144 -1.17 10.39 1.45
C GLU A 144 -0.33 9.13 1.20
N ILE A 145 -0.92 7.95 1.34
CA ILE A 145 -0.33 6.69 0.91
C ILE A 145 -1.39 5.85 0.20
N GLN A 146 -1.09 5.41 -1.01
CA GLN A 146 -1.99 4.52 -1.76
C GLN A 146 -1.41 3.12 -1.77
N SER A 147 -2.01 2.22 -1.01
CA SER A 147 -1.53 0.87 -0.80
C SER A 147 -2.65 -0.15 -1.00
N SER A 148 -2.44 -1.05 -1.96
CA SER A 148 -3.22 -2.28 -2.10
C SER A 148 -2.94 -3.29 -0.98
N MET A 149 -1.78 -3.18 -0.33
CA MET A 149 -1.35 -4.09 0.74
C MET A 149 -1.93 -3.73 2.10
N SER A 150 -2.34 -2.48 2.30
CA SER A 150 -2.77 -2.03 3.62
C SER A 150 -4.15 -2.51 4.05
N LYS A 151 -4.90 -3.19 3.17
CA LYS A 151 -6.04 -4.01 3.56
C LYS A 151 -5.63 -5.30 4.30
N TYR A 152 -4.38 -5.75 4.11
CA TYR A 152 -3.86 -6.99 4.68
C TYR A 152 -2.81 -6.74 5.76
N ASN A 153 -1.98 -5.71 5.59
CA ASN A 153 -0.91 -5.38 6.52
C ASN A 153 -1.12 -4.00 7.16
N PRO A 154 -1.17 -3.89 8.50
CA PRO A 154 -1.42 -2.63 9.20
C PRO A 154 -0.24 -1.64 9.20
N PHE A 155 0.80 -1.82 8.38
CA PHE A 155 2.01 -0.97 8.41
C PHE A 155 1.72 0.54 8.31
N ALA A 156 0.77 0.96 7.47
CA ALA A 156 0.44 2.37 7.34
C ALA A 156 -0.25 2.92 8.60
N MET A 157 -1.13 2.12 9.22
CA MET A 157 -1.79 2.49 10.48
C MET A 157 -0.80 2.54 11.63
N LYS A 158 0.13 1.57 11.71
CA LYS A 158 1.26 1.59 12.66
C LYS A 158 2.18 2.80 12.47
N ALA A 159 2.29 3.30 11.24
CA ALA A 159 3.01 4.54 10.96
C ALA A 159 2.23 5.81 11.32
N GLY A 160 0.99 5.69 11.80
CA GLY A 160 0.13 6.81 12.23
C GLY A 160 -0.86 7.30 11.17
N PHE A 161 -1.10 6.55 10.10
CA PHE A 161 -2.05 6.94 9.06
C PHE A 161 -3.48 6.54 9.40
N GLN A 162 -4.44 7.38 9.00
CA GLN A 162 -5.85 7.06 9.12
C GLN A 162 -6.32 6.25 7.90
N PHE A 163 -6.82 5.05 8.17
CA PHE A 163 -7.32 4.16 7.13
C PHE A 163 -8.71 4.60 6.66
N ILE A 164 -8.88 4.73 5.34
CA ILE A 164 -10.20 4.87 4.73
C ILE A 164 -10.48 3.65 3.86
N ARG A 165 -11.62 3.00 4.10
CA ARG A 165 -12.01 1.80 3.36
C ARG A 165 -12.09 2.11 1.86
N PRO A 166 -11.47 1.28 1.00
CA PRO A 166 -11.65 1.39 -0.45
C PRO A 166 -13.14 1.24 -0.80
N GLU A 167 -13.61 2.00 -1.78
CA GLU A 167 -14.94 1.77 -2.35
C GLU A 167 -14.91 0.53 -3.24
N ARG A 168 -16.04 -0.19 -3.27
CA ARG A 168 -16.27 -1.17 -4.31
C ARG A 168 -16.21 -0.47 -5.67
N PRO A 169 -15.56 -1.07 -6.68
CA PRO A 169 -15.62 -0.53 -8.04
C PRO A 169 -17.07 -0.36 -8.49
N LYS A 170 -17.38 0.72 -9.23
CA LYS A 170 -18.72 0.92 -9.81
C LYS A 170 -19.16 -0.26 -10.71
N SER A 171 -18.19 -0.97 -11.28
CA SER A 171 -18.40 -2.14 -12.13
C SER A 171 -18.61 -3.45 -11.35
N TYR A 172 -18.50 -3.45 -10.02
CA TYR A 172 -18.58 -4.67 -9.21
C TYR A 172 -19.89 -5.43 -9.44
N GLU A 173 -21.02 -4.74 -9.32
CA GLU A 173 -22.34 -5.36 -9.48
C GLU A 173 -22.59 -5.87 -10.91
N SER A 174 -22.11 -5.15 -11.92
CA SER A 174 -22.22 -5.61 -13.30
C SER A 174 -21.36 -6.83 -13.59
N ALA A 175 -20.13 -6.87 -13.07
CA ALA A 175 -19.22 -8.00 -13.23
C ALA A 175 -19.76 -9.24 -12.49
N LEU A 176 -20.30 -9.05 -11.28
CA LEU A 176 -20.94 -10.11 -10.51
C LEU A 176 -22.13 -10.72 -11.26
N ARG A 177 -22.96 -9.90 -11.91
CA ARG A 177 -24.06 -10.40 -12.77
C ARG A 177 -23.56 -11.21 -13.96
N VAL A 178 -22.44 -10.83 -14.58
CA VAL A 178 -21.86 -11.62 -15.68
C VAL A 178 -21.34 -12.97 -15.16
N PHE A 179 -20.69 -12.96 -14.00
CA PHE A 179 -20.20 -14.17 -13.34
C PHE A 179 -21.33 -15.13 -12.98
N GLN A 180 -22.39 -14.64 -12.32
CA GLN A 180 -23.54 -15.43 -11.88
C GLN A 180 -24.37 -16.03 -13.02
N ARG A 181 -24.20 -15.57 -14.27
CA ARG A 181 -24.81 -16.21 -15.44
C ARG A 181 -24.20 -17.57 -15.77
N HIS A 182 -22.94 -17.77 -15.40
CA HIS A 182 -22.17 -18.96 -15.78
C HIS A 182 -21.95 -19.90 -14.60
N PHE A 183 -21.82 -19.36 -13.39
CA PHE A 183 -21.47 -20.08 -12.17
C PHE A 183 -22.57 -20.02 -11.11
N ARG A 184 -22.76 -21.13 -10.39
CA ARG A 184 -23.53 -21.20 -9.14
C ARG A 184 -22.64 -21.06 -7.90
N SER A 185 -21.36 -21.36 -8.04
CA SER A 185 -20.36 -21.24 -6.98
C SER A 185 -20.22 -19.81 -6.48
N ASP A 186 -19.85 -19.64 -5.20
CA ASP A 186 -19.55 -18.31 -4.66
C ASP A 186 -18.32 -17.72 -5.37
N PRO A 187 -18.34 -16.44 -5.78
CA PRO A 187 -17.21 -15.80 -6.46
C PRO A 187 -15.88 -15.77 -5.66
N GLY A 188 -15.93 -15.98 -4.35
CA GLY A 188 -14.77 -16.07 -3.48
C GLY A 188 -14.18 -17.48 -3.34
N ASP A 189 -14.90 -18.51 -3.79
CA ASP A 189 -14.47 -19.92 -3.70
C ASP A 189 -13.80 -20.37 -5.00
N ASN A 190 -12.50 -20.13 -5.09
CA ASN A 190 -11.73 -20.48 -6.29
C ASN A 190 -11.78 -21.97 -6.63
N GLU A 191 -11.85 -22.85 -5.62
CA GLU A 191 -11.82 -24.30 -5.85
C GLU A 191 -13.16 -24.76 -6.46
N ALA A 192 -14.28 -24.32 -5.88
CA ALA A 192 -15.60 -24.62 -6.41
C ALA A 192 -15.80 -24.07 -7.84
N ILE A 193 -15.32 -22.86 -8.10
CA ILE A 193 -15.36 -22.23 -9.43
C ILE A 193 -14.60 -23.06 -10.46
N VAL A 194 -13.39 -23.48 -10.13
CA VAL A 194 -12.54 -24.28 -11.03
C VAL A 194 -13.20 -25.63 -11.31
N LYS A 195 -13.71 -26.29 -10.28
CA LYS A 195 -14.44 -27.56 -10.41
C LYS A 195 -15.68 -27.41 -11.28
N GLU A 196 -16.49 -26.38 -11.06
CA GLU A 196 -17.67 -26.09 -11.86
C GLU A 196 -17.29 -25.81 -13.32
N LEU A 197 -16.25 -25.00 -13.57
CA LEU A 197 -15.78 -24.67 -14.91
C LEU A 197 -15.34 -25.91 -15.71
N PHE A 198 -14.61 -26.84 -15.07
CA PHE A 198 -14.16 -28.07 -15.71
C PHE A 198 -15.27 -29.12 -15.87
N ALA A 199 -16.32 -29.06 -15.05
CA ALA A 199 -17.50 -29.91 -15.20
C ALA A 199 -18.46 -29.41 -16.31
N MET A 200 -18.31 -28.19 -16.81
CA MET A 200 -19.12 -27.68 -17.92
C MET A 200 -18.82 -28.41 -19.24
N SER A 201 -19.85 -28.55 -20.08
CA SER A 201 -19.64 -28.94 -21.49
C SER A 201 -18.71 -27.95 -22.20
N GLU A 202 -17.99 -28.42 -23.21
CA GLU A 202 -16.99 -27.60 -23.89
C GLU A 202 -17.58 -26.31 -24.49
N SER A 203 -18.78 -26.39 -25.07
CA SER A 203 -19.48 -25.23 -25.64
C SER A 203 -19.88 -24.19 -24.58
N ARG A 204 -20.36 -24.65 -23.41
CA ARG A 204 -20.69 -23.78 -22.27
C ARG A 204 -19.44 -23.16 -21.67
N ARG A 205 -18.38 -23.96 -21.45
CA ARG A 205 -17.09 -23.49 -20.95
C ARG A 205 -16.50 -22.40 -21.85
N ARG A 206 -16.49 -22.61 -23.17
CA ARG A 206 -15.97 -21.63 -24.13
C ARG A 206 -16.79 -20.34 -24.14
N ARG A 207 -18.11 -20.41 -23.97
CA ARG A 207 -18.97 -19.22 -23.83
C ARG A 207 -18.68 -18.48 -22.53
N ALA A 208 -18.63 -19.18 -21.40
CA ALA A 208 -18.32 -18.60 -20.09
C ALA A 208 -16.98 -17.85 -20.10
N LEU A 209 -15.92 -18.48 -20.63
CA LEU A 209 -14.60 -17.87 -20.74
C LEU A 209 -14.60 -16.62 -21.62
N ARG A 210 -15.27 -16.64 -22.78
CA ARG A 210 -15.37 -15.46 -23.65
C ARG A 210 -16.05 -14.28 -22.95
N ASP A 211 -17.18 -14.53 -22.29
CA ASP A 211 -17.95 -13.49 -21.61
C ASP A 211 -17.18 -12.91 -20.42
N LEU A 212 -16.52 -13.77 -19.63
CA LEU A 212 -15.69 -13.36 -18.49
C LEU A 212 -14.46 -12.57 -18.94
N VAL A 213 -13.76 -12.99 -19.99
CA VAL A 213 -12.60 -12.28 -20.54
C VAL A 213 -13.03 -10.92 -21.10
N ALA A 214 -14.12 -10.88 -21.87
CA ALA A 214 -14.67 -9.63 -22.38
C ALA A 214 -15.08 -8.67 -21.25
N ASP A 215 -15.72 -9.18 -20.20
CA ASP A 215 -16.06 -8.37 -19.02
C ASP A 215 -14.81 -7.89 -18.29
N TYR A 216 -13.81 -8.76 -18.06
CA TYR A 216 -12.54 -8.41 -17.42
C TYR A 216 -11.85 -7.23 -18.13
N HIS A 217 -11.73 -7.28 -19.46
CA HIS A 217 -11.14 -6.20 -20.24
C HIS A 217 -11.96 -4.90 -20.22
N ARG A 218 -13.28 -5.00 -20.04
CA ARG A 218 -14.19 -3.85 -19.94
C ARG A 218 -14.21 -3.23 -18.53
N THR A 219 -14.16 -4.06 -17.49
CA THR A 219 -14.50 -3.66 -16.12
C THR A 219 -13.31 -3.48 -15.19
N VAL A 220 -12.12 -3.97 -15.58
CA VAL A 220 -10.89 -3.82 -14.81
C VAL A 220 -10.09 -2.60 -15.31
N PRO A 221 -10.26 -1.42 -14.70
CA PRO A 221 -9.17 -0.45 -14.68
C PRO A 221 -8.06 -1.03 -13.80
N TRP A 222 -6.79 -0.77 -14.16
CA TRP A 222 -5.59 -1.04 -13.37
C TRP A 222 -5.86 -1.00 -11.85
N PRO A 223 -5.35 -1.97 -11.06
CA PRO A 223 -5.79 -2.21 -9.69
C PRO A 223 -5.83 -0.91 -8.90
N LYS A 224 -7.05 -0.49 -8.50
CA LYS A 224 -7.25 0.72 -7.70
C LYS A 224 -6.69 0.45 -6.30
N PRO A 225 -5.54 1.02 -5.93
CA PRO A 225 -5.01 0.83 -4.60
C PRO A 225 -5.98 1.44 -3.58
N GLY A 226 -6.11 0.79 -2.42
CA GLY A 226 -6.69 1.46 -1.26
C GLY A 226 -5.90 2.73 -0.99
N VAL A 227 -6.58 3.82 -0.66
CA VAL A 227 -5.92 5.06 -0.29
C VAL A 227 -6.06 5.19 1.20
N ILE A 228 -4.99 5.60 1.84
CA ILE A 228 -4.87 5.83 3.26
C ILE A 228 -4.25 7.22 3.38
N VAL A 229 -4.76 8.04 4.28
CA VAL A 229 -4.30 9.43 4.40
C VAL A 229 -3.89 9.68 5.84
N ALA A 230 -2.66 10.14 6.05
CA ALA A 230 -2.22 10.68 7.33
C ALA A 230 -2.40 12.19 7.33
N ARG A 231 -3.02 12.67 8.40
CA ARG A 231 -2.98 14.08 8.78
C ARG A 231 -1.85 14.25 9.80
N ARG A 232 -1.04 15.30 9.65
CA ARG A 232 0.03 15.66 10.60
C ARG A 232 -0.53 15.82 12.01
N PHE A 233 -0.05 14.98 12.94
CA PHE A 233 0.00 15.33 14.36
C PHE A 233 1.21 16.26 14.54
N ARG A 234 0.96 17.58 14.58
CA ARG A 234 1.96 18.48 15.17
C ARG A 234 2.07 18.09 16.64
N THR A 235 3.32 17.97 17.09
CA THR A 235 3.77 17.70 18.47
C THR A 235 3.40 16.34 19.05
N LEU A 236 4.30 15.38 18.87
CA LEU A 236 4.62 14.44 19.95
C LEU A 236 6.12 14.54 20.23
N PRO A 237 6.56 14.46 21.50
CA PRO A 237 7.97 14.65 21.86
C PRO A 237 8.88 13.67 21.12
N THR A 238 10.12 14.07 20.89
CA THR A 238 11.25 13.28 20.36
C THR A 238 11.50 11.95 21.08
N ALA A 239 10.79 11.68 22.20
CA ALA A 239 10.90 10.48 23.03
C ALA A 239 10.15 9.22 22.51
N TRP A 240 9.75 9.15 21.23
CA TRP A 240 9.11 7.94 20.68
C TRP A 240 10.07 6.75 20.46
N TRP A 241 11.37 6.90 20.72
CA TRP A 241 12.30 5.77 20.72
C TRP A 241 12.07 4.82 21.91
N THR A 242 11.38 5.25 22.98
CA THR A 242 11.32 4.49 24.25
C THR A 242 9.92 4.05 24.68
N ARG A 243 8.87 4.26 23.86
CA ARG A 243 7.50 3.86 24.25
C ARG A 243 6.98 2.69 23.41
N PRO A 244 6.50 1.62 24.07
CA PRO A 244 6.04 0.42 23.40
C PRO A 244 4.85 0.76 22.48
N ALA A 245 4.89 0.21 21.26
CA ALA A 245 3.68 0.09 20.46
C ALA A 245 2.78 -0.92 21.17
N LEU A 246 1.66 -0.43 21.73
CA LEU A 246 0.55 -1.27 22.15
C LEU A 246 -0.08 -1.97 20.92
#